data_AF-A0A654T8C5-F1
#
_entry.id   AF-A0A654T8C5-F1
#
_cell.length_a   1.000
_cell.length_b   1.000
_cell.length_c   1.000
_cell.angle_alpha   90.00
_cell.angle_beta   90.00
_cell.angle_gamma   90.00
#
_symmetry.space_group_name_H-M   'P 1'
#
loop_
_entity.id
_entity.type
_entity.pdbx_description
1 polymer ?
#
loop_
_entity_poly.entity_id
_entity_poly.type
_entity_poly.pdbx_seq_one_letter_code
_entity_poly.pdbx_strand_id
1 'polypeptide(L)'
;MVAEGASNIVVLQGDLPALQTQELAEAISAARHHRRSFVADRLGTGTAVLCAFGTALHPRFGPDSSARHRRSGAVELTGAWPGLRCDVDTPADLTAARQLGVGPATARAVAHR
;
A
#
# COMPACT_ATOMS: atom_id res chain seq x y z
N MET A 1 4.63 14.48 8.46
CA MET A 1 5.92 14.19 9.12
C MET A 1 5.74 12.98 10.01
N VAL A 2 6.42 11.86 9.74
CA VAL A 2 6.52 10.74 10.69
C VAL A 2 7.49 11.14 11.80
N ALA A 3 7.08 11.03 13.06
CA ALA A 3 7.83 11.48 14.23
C ALA A 3 9.17 10.75 14.38
N GLU A 4 10.22 11.49 14.72
CA GLU A 4 11.54 10.94 15.09
C GLU A 4 11.41 10.16 16.41
N GLY A 5 11.16 8.85 16.32
CA GLY A 5 11.02 7.99 17.49
C GLY A 5 10.38 6.65 17.22
N ALA A 6 9.62 6.51 16.12
CA ALA A 6 9.14 5.20 15.71
C ALA A 6 10.28 4.42 15.01
N SER A 7 10.84 3.43 15.71
CA SER A 7 11.83 2.52 15.13
C SER A 7 11.25 1.67 14.00
N ASN A 8 9.93 1.49 13.98
CA ASN A 8 9.20 0.73 12.98
C ASN A 8 8.05 1.56 12.43
N ILE A 9 8.06 1.82 11.13
CA ILE A 9 7.08 2.67 10.43
C ILE A 9 6.51 1.88 9.26
N VAL A 10 5.18 1.93 9.12
CA VAL A 10 4.45 1.46 7.94
C VAL A 10 3.65 2.65 7.42
N VAL A 11 3.87 3.01 6.16
CA VAL A 11 3.09 4.04 5.45
C VAL A 11 2.23 3.34 4.42
N LEU A 12 0.93 3.67 4.42
CA LEU A 12 -0.11 3.08 3.59
C LEU A 12 -0.80 4.20 2.80
N GLN A 13 -1.14 3.96 1.52
CA GLN A 13 -1.99 4.88 0.76
C GLN A 13 -3.38 4.99 1.39
N GLY A 14 -3.96 6.20 1.35
CA GLY A 14 -5.20 6.51 2.05
C GLY A 14 -6.48 6.04 1.35
N ASP A 15 -6.36 5.61 0.10
CA ASP A 15 -7.42 5.39 -0.86
C ASP A 15 -7.49 3.92 -1.30
N LEU A 16 -7.28 3.01 -0.36
CA LEU A 16 -7.35 1.55 -0.57
C LEU A 16 -8.69 0.98 -0.04
N PRO A 17 -9.84 1.25 -0.69
CA PRO A 17 -11.15 0.89 -0.15
C PRO A 17 -11.41 -0.62 -0.12
N ALA A 18 -10.64 -1.41 -0.85
CA ALA A 18 -10.72 -2.87 -0.89
C ALA A 18 -9.70 -3.56 0.04
N LEU A 19 -8.92 -2.81 0.82
CA LEU A 19 -7.93 -3.38 1.74
C LEU A 19 -8.60 -4.28 2.78
N GLN A 20 -8.09 -5.50 2.89
CA GLN A 20 -8.49 -6.44 3.94
C GLN A 20 -7.47 -6.48 5.09
N THR A 21 -7.97 -6.70 6.31
CA THR A 21 -7.12 -6.80 7.52
C THR A 21 -6.07 -7.91 7.38
N GLN A 22 -6.45 -9.06 6.79
CA GLN A 22 -5.56 -10.20 6.60
C GLN A 22 -4.41 -9.85 5.64
N GLU A 23 -4.70 -9.19 4.53
CA GLU A 23 -3.68 -8.74 3.57
C GLU A 23 -2.66 -7.80 4.20
N LEU A 24 -3.12 -6.84 5.01
CA LEU A 24 -2.23 -5.92 5.72
C LEU A 24 -1.36 -6.67 6.74
N ALA A 25 -1.95 -7.60 7.50
CA ALA A 25 -1.22 -8.39 8.49
C ALA A 25 -0.12 -9.25 7.84
N GLU A 26 -0.44 -9.92 6.74
CA GLU A 26 0.52 -10.71 5.95
C GLU A 26 1.62 -9.84 5.35
N ALA A 27 1.27 -8.70 4.76
CA ALA A 27 2.25 -7.77 4.20
C ALA A 27 3.21 -7.22 5.26
N ILE A 28 2.71 -6.87 6.45
CA ILE A 28 3.55 -6.44 7.58
C ILE A 28 4.45 -7.58 8.07
N SER A 29 3.92 -8.80 8.16
CA SER A 29 4.69 -9.98 8.56
C SER A 29 5.84 -10.24 7.58
N ALA A 30 5.56 -10.23 6.28
CA ALA A 30 6.57 -10.33 5.23
C ALA A 30 7.58 -9.16 5.29
N ALA A 31 7.11 -7.94 5.52
CA ALA A 31 7.94 -6.74 5.55
C ALA A 31 8.98 -6.77 6.69
N ARG A 32 8.68 -7.41 7.82
CA ARG A 32 9.60 -7.52 8.98
C ARG A 32 10.88 -8.29 8.68
N HIS A 33 10.92 -9.09 7.63
CA HIS A 33 12.15 -9.77 7.19
C HIS A 33 13.15 -8.83 6.50
N HIS A 34 12.78 -7.57 6.28
CA HIS A 34 13.60 -6.58 5.60
C HIS A 34 13.68 -5.29 6.42
N ARG A 35 14.83 -4.60 6.38
CA ARG A 35 14.96 -3.27 7.01
C ARG A 35 14.07 -2.23 6.33
N ARG A 36 13.96 -2.28 5.00
CA ARG A 36 13.04 -1.48 4.19
C ARG A 36 12.42 -2.36 3.11
N SER A 37 11.12 -2.23 2.94
CA SER A 37 10.36 -2.98 1.95
C SER A 37 9.15 -2.17 1.50
N PHE A 38 8.57 -2.55 0.37
CA PHE A 38 7.40 -1.88 -0.18
C PHE A 38 6.50 -2.84 -0.94
N VAL A 39 5.24 -2.47 -1.10
CA VAL A 39 4.27 -3.14 -1.98
C VAL A 39 3.94 -2.17 -3.11
N ALA A 40 4.16 -2.58 -4.36
CA ALA A 40 3.72 -1.80 -5.52
C ALA A 40 2.19 -1.78 -5.62
N ASP A 41 1.64 -0.71 -6.18
CA ASP A 41 0.21 -0.64 -6.49
C ASP A 41 -0.21 -1.67 -7.57
N ARG A 42 -1.48 -1.60 -7.99
CA ARG A 42 -2.06 -2.50 -9.00
C ARG A 42 -1.44 -2.32 -10.39
N LEU A 43 -0.99 -1.12 -10.72
CA LEU A 43 -0.38 -0.78 -12.01
C LEU A 43 1.13 -1.05 -12.04
N GLY A 44 1.75 -1.30 -10.89
CA GLY A 44 3.17 -1.58 -10.71
C GLY A 44 4.07 -0.35 -10.73
N THR A 45 3.53 0.85 -10.93
CA THR A 45 4.30 2.09 -11.09
C THR A 45 4.40 2.87 -9.78
N GLY A 46 3.35 2.85 -8.97
CA GLY A 46 3.29 3.47 -7.65
C GLY A 46 3.53 2.49 -6.51
N THR A 47 3.44 3.02 -5.28
CA THR A 47 3.70 2.29 -4.04
C THR A 47 2.49 2.41 -3.14
N ALA A 48 1.83 1.28 -2.88
CA ALA A 48 0.70 1.17 -1.96
C ALA A 48 1.14 1.17 -0.49
N VAL A 49 2.26 0.49 -0.19
CA VAL A 49 2.84 0.41 1.15
C VAL A 49 4.34 0.65 1.12
N LEU A 50 4.86 1.41 2.08
CA LEU A 50 6.29 1.51 2.36
C LEU A 50 6.55 1.21 3.84
N CYS A 51 7.44 0.26 4.10
CA CYS A 51 7.80 -0.18 5.44
C CYS A 51 9.26 0.13 5.74
N ALA A 52 9.54 0.48 6.99
CA ALA A 52 10.89 0.54 7.55
C ALA A 52 10.91 0.00 8.98
N PHE A 53 11.82 -0.92 9.27
CA PHE A 53 12.00 -1.55 10.58
C PHE A 53 13.44 -1.37 11.04
N GLY A 54 13.63 -0.73 12.19
CA GLY A 54 14.93 -0.36 12.75
C GLY A 54 15.77 0.57 11.85
N THR A 55 15.12 1.39 11.02
CA THR A 55 15.80 2.30 10.09
C THR A 55 14.89 3.44 9.63
N ALA A 56 15.48 4.48 9.04
CA ALA A 56 14.75 5.60 8.50
C ALA A 56 13.94 5.18 7.25
N LEU A 57 12.74 5.74 7.11
CA LEU A 57 11.78 5.36 6.05
C LEU A 57 12.26 5.75 4.64
N HIS A 58 12.88 6.92 4.49
CA HIS A 58 13.26 7.54 3.20
C HIS A 58 12.16 7.46 2.13
N PRO A 59 10.98 8.09 2.37
CA PRO A 59 9.86 8.04 1.44
C PRO A 59 10.18 8.78 0.13
N ARG A 60 9.82 8.17 -1.00
CA ARG A 60 9.99 8.71 -2.37
C ARG A 60 8.71 8.54 -3.21
N PHE A 61 7.55 8.81 -2.60
CA PHE A 61 6.22 8.75 -3.24
C PHE A 61 6.07 9.72 -4.43
N GLY A 62 5.00 9.56 -5.20
CA GLY A 62 4.74 10.24 -6.47
C GLY A 62 4.86 9.31 -7.69
N PRO A 63 4.80 9.83 -8.92
CA PRO A 63 4.89 9.04 -10.16
C PRO A 63 6.13 8.14 -10.19
N ASP A 64 6.06 6.90 -10.63
CA ASP A 64 7.19 5.93 -10.63
C ASP A 64 7.84 5.66 -9.26
N SER A 65 7.07 5.81 -8.17
CA SER A 65 7.59 5.59 -6.82
C SER A 65 8.03 4.14 -6.58
N SER A 66 7.43 3.14 -7.22
CA SER A 66 7.87 1.74 -7.11
C SER A 66 9.34 1.59 -7.52
N ALA A 67 9.70 2.18 -8.67
CA ALA A 67 11.05 2.15 -9.19
C ALA A 67 12.01 2.99 -8.34
N ARG A 68 11.57 4.13 -7.81
CA ARG A 68 12.38 4.95 -6.88
C ARG A 68 12.67 4.23 -5.56
N HIS A 69 11.68 3.54 -4.99
CA HIS A 69 11.87 2.77 -3.76
C HIS A 69 12.82 1.59 -4.00
N ARG A 70 12.62 0.84 -5.09
CA ARG A 70 13.54 -0.24 -5.50
C ARG A 70 14.98 0.25 -5.65
N ARG A 71 15.20 1.35 -6.39
CA ARG A 71 16.53 1.97 -6.54
C ARG A 71 17.13 2.50 -5.22
N SER A 72 16.29 2.82 -4.23
CA SER A 72 16.74 3.24 -2.91
C SER A 72 17.09 2.06 -1.98
N GLY A 73 17.01 0.82 -2.48
CA GLY A 73 17.34 -0.39 -1.73
C GLY A 73 16.18 -0.98 -0.92
N ALA A 74 14.94 -0.50 -1.10
CA ALA A 74 13.77 -1.15 -0.50
C ALA A 74 13.42 -2.41 -1.31
N VAL A 75 13.11 -3.51 -0.60
CA VAL A 75 12.73 -4.78 -1.21
C VAL A 75 11.25 -4.77 -1.59
N GLU A 76 10.92 -5.13 -2.82
CA GLU A 76 9.53 -5.30 -3.24
C GLU A 76 8.95 -6.59 -2.69
N LEU A 77 7.78 -6.51 -2.06
CA LEU A 77 7.03 -7.66 -1.57
C LEU A 77 5.94 -8.01 -2.60
N THR A 78 5.89 -9.28 -3.00
CA THR A 78 5.05 -9.77 -4.10
C THR A 78 3.94 -10.72 -3.66
N GLY A 79 3.50 -10.62 -2.40
CA GLY A 79 2.38 -11.42 -1.89
C GLY A 79 1.07 -11.12 -2.61
N ALA A 80 0.14 -12.09 -2.54
CA ALA A 80 -1.18 -12.01 -3.15
C ALA A 80 -2.12 -11.15 -2.29
N TRP A 81 -1.98 -9.83 -2.42
CA TRP A 81 -2.76 -8.84 -1.66
C TRP A 81 -3.49 -7.89 -2.60
N PRO A 82 -4.43 -8.38 -3.43
CA PRO A 82 -5.09 -7.56 -4.44
C PRO A 82 -5.82 -6.35 -3.84
N GLY A 83 -6.42 -6.45 -2.66
CA GLY A 83 -7.08 -5.32 -1.99
C GLY A 83 -6.08 -4.25 -1.52
N LEU A 84 -4.95 -4.68 -0.96
CA LEU A 84 -3.84 -3.80 -0.57
C LEU A 84 -3.18 -3.07 -1.75
N ARG A 85 -3.27 -3.63 -2.96
CA ARG A 85 -2.70 -3.05 -4.17
C ARG A 85 -3.66 -2.13 -4.92
N CYS A 86 -4.96 -2.14 -4.57
CA CYS A 86 -6.00 -1.48 -5.36
C CYS A 86 -6.36 -0.11 -4.78
N ASP A 87 -5.51 0.87 -5.05
CA ASP A 87 -5.78 2.30 -4.91
C ASP A 87 -6.84 2.77 -5.92
N VAL A 88 -7.53 3.87 -5.61
CA VAL A 88 -8.68 4.34 -6.40
C VAL A 88 -8.53 5.80 -6.75
N ASP A 89 -7.94 6.04 -7.92
CA ASP A 89 -7.82 7.36 -8.56
C ASP A 89 -8.91 7.60 -9.62
N THR A 90 -9.35 6.53 -10.29
CA THR A 90 -10.26 6.60 -11.45
C THR A 90 -11.54 5.76 -11.27
N PRO A 91 -12.59 6.01 -12.07
CA PRO A 91 -13.78 5.16 -12.08
C PRO A 91 -13.50 3.69 -12.43
N ALA A 92 -12.46 3.42 -13.23
CA ALA A 92 -12.05 2.06 -13.56
C ALA A 92 -11.46 1.35 -12.34
N ASP A 93 -10.65 2.06 -11.53
CA ASP A 93 -10.10 1.54 -10.28
C ASP A 93 -11.20 1.23 -9.27
N LEU A 94 -12.19 2.12 -9.16
CA LEU A 94 -13.35 1.88 -8.29
C LEU A 94 -14.13 0.62 -8.70
N THR A 95 -14.25 0.37 -10.00
CA THR A 95 -14.90 -0.84 -10.51
C THR A 95 -14.11 -2.10 -10.12
N ALA A 96 -12.79 -2.06 -10.24
CA ALA A 96 -11.92 -3.16 -9.80
C ALA A 96 -12.00 -3.38 -8.28
N ALA A 97 -11.92 -2.32 -7.49
CA ALA A 97 -12.05 -2.39 -6.04
C ALA A 97 -13.39 -2.99 -5.60
N ARG A 98 -14.49 -2.68 -6.29
CA ARG A 98 -15.81 -3.29 -6.03
C ARG A 98 -15.84 -4.79 -6.27
N GLN A 99 -15.10 -5.30 -7.26
CA GLN A 99 -14.99 -6.74 -7.52
C GLN A 99 -14.21 -7.46 -6.42
N LEU A 100 -13.23 -6.79 -5.80
CA LEU A 100 -12.46 -7.31 -4.68
C LEU A 100 -13.21 -7.25 -3.34
N GLY A 101 -14.23 -6.39 -3.25
CA GLY A 101 -15.03 -6.15 -2.05
C GLY A 101 -14.55 -4.91 -1.30
N VAL A 102 -15.33 -3.82 -1.37
CA VAL A 102 -15.01 -2.57 -0.67
C VAL A 102 -15.60 -2.53 0.74
N GLY A 103 -14.94 -1.79 1.62
CA GLY A 103 -15.41 -1.55 2.99
C GLY A 103 -16.76 -0.79 3.06
N PRO A 104 -17.43 -0.82 4.22
CA PRO A 104 -18.80 -0.33 4.39
C PRO A 104 -18.96 1.18 4.12
N ALA A 105 -17.93 1.99 4.40
CA ALA A 105 -17.94 3.42 4.12
C ALA A 105 -18.02 3.68 2.61
N THR A 106 -17.14 3.05 1.83
CA THR A 106 -17.12 3.16 0.37
C THR A 106 -18.37 2.53 -0.25
N ALA A 107 -18.80 1.35 0.23
CA ALA A 107 -20.03 0.70 -0.23
C ALA A 107 -21.24 1.63 -0.10
N ARG A 108 -21.38 2.32 1.04
CA ARG A 108 -22.44 3.31 1.26
C ARG A 108 -22.33 4.49 0.31
N ALA A 109 -21.14 5.05 0.15
CA ALA A 109 -20.90 6.20 -0.72
C ALA A 109 -21.27 5.91 -2.19
N VAL A 110 -21.03 4.69 -2.67
CA VAL A 110 -21.30 4.32 -4.07
C VAL A 110 -22.71 3.75 -4.30
N ALA A 111 -23.44 3.38 -3.25
CA ALA A 111 -24.81 2.88 -3.34
C ALA A 111 -25.84 3.99 -3.63
N HIS A 112 -25.50 5.25 -3.35
CA HIS A 112 -26.37 6.41 -3.60
C HIS A 112 -26.24 6.99 -5.02
N ARG A 113 -25.91 6.16 -6.01
CA ARG A 113 -25.83 6.53 -7.42
C ARG A 113 -27.03 6.03 -8.20
#